data_AF-A0A8D8IK99-F1
#
_entry.id   AF-A0A8D8IK99-F1
#
_cell.length_a   1.000
_cell.length_b   1.000
_cell.length_c   1.000
_cell.angle_alpha   90.00
_cell.angle_beta   90.00
_cell.angle_gamma   90.00
#
_symmetry.space_group_name_H-M   'P 1'
#
loop_
_entity.id
_entity.type
_entity.pdbx_description
1 polymer ?
#
loop_
_entity_poly.entity_id
_entity_poly.type
_entity_poly.pdbx_seq_one_letter_code
_entity_poly.pdbx_strand_id
1 'polypeptide(L)'
;MALDCIKDGAACESFRGTRVQAVIAHPEYSGGRDFNVALVLMPPATEPIWCLATEPSSKLYFEGRQLKLSAVSAERSTWLEFDLDAFIPSKRGAVVYTDRRYLAGLMHYPPYEDVVMTNVTAVLGWIESVVW
;
A
#
# COMPACT_ATOMS: atom_id res chain seq x y z
N MET A 1 -15.06 3.40 -0.76
CA MET A 1 -14.70 4.78 -0.35
C MET A 1 -13.53 4.71 0.61
N ALA A 2 -12.40 5.34 0.28
CA ALA A 2 -11.46 5.75 1.32
C ALA A 2 -12.20 6.80 2.15
N LEU A 3 -12.33 6.60 3.46
CA LEU A 3 -12.91 7.62 4.34
C LEU A 3 -11.95 8.82 4.31
N ASP A 4 -12.41 9.92 3.71
CA ASP A 4 -11.80 11.24 3.87
C ASP A 4 -11.92 11.60 5.35
N CYS A 5 -10.94 11.18 6.16
CA CYS A 5 -10.89 11.48 7.59
C CYS A 5 -11.10 12.97 7.90
N ILE A 6 -10.70 13.84 6.99
CA ILE A 6 -10.67 15.30 7.19
C ILE A 6 -12.04 15.94 6.89
N LYS A 7 -12.92 15.30 6.09
CA LYS A 7 -14.20 15.91 5.69
C LYS A 7 -15.21 16.04 6.83
N ASP A 8 -15.15 15.16 7.82
CA ASP A 8 -16.18 15.05 8.88
C ASP A 8 -15.71 15.52 10.27
N GLY A 9 -14.58 16.23 10.35
CA GLY A 9 -14.07 16.78 11.63
C GLY A 9 -13.47 15.75 12.59
N ALA A 10 -13.33 14.49 12.18
CA ALA A 10 -12.60 13.47 12.92
C ALA A 10 -11.09 13.61 12.66
N ALA A 11 -10.29 13.95 13.68
CA ALA A 11 -8.84 13.89 13.55
C ALA A 11 -8.41 12.42 13.42
N CYS A 12 -7.92 12.00 12.25
CA CYS A 12 -7.29 10.69 12.13
C CYS A 12 -5.94 10.70 12.83
N GLU A 13 -5.66 9.62 13.55
CA GLU A 13 -4.42 9.42 14.27
C GLU A 13 -3.70 8.17 13.75
N SER A 14 -2.37 8.22 13.74
CA SER A 14 -1.55 7.04 13.52
C SER A 14 -1.78 6.02 14.63
N PHE A 15 -1.33 4.77 14.43
CA PHE A 15 -1.31 3.77 15.50
C PHE A 15 -0.52 4.24 16.74
N ARG A 16 0.39 5.21 16.59
CA ARG A 16 1.17 5.81 17.67
C ARG A 16 0.52 7.06 18.29
N GLY A 17 -0.74 7.37 17.94
CA GLY A 17 -1.45 8.56 18.43
C GLY A 17 -1.00 9.88 17.78
N THR A 18 -0.27 9.81 16.65
CA THR A 18 0.17 11.02 15.94
C THR A 18 -0.94 11.55 15.07
N ARG A 19 -1.32 12.82 15.24
CA ARG A 19 -2.37 13.44 14.43
C ARG A 19 -1.94 13.54 12.96
N VAL A 20 -2.80 13.03 12.07
CA VAL A 20 -2.66 13.18 10.62
C VAL A 20 -2.97 14.62 10.24
N GLN A 21 -2.06 15.26 9.51
CA GLN A 21 -2.25 16.61 8.97
C GLN A 21 -3.03 16.59 7.65
N ALA A 22 -2.65 15.68 6.76
CA ALA A 22 -3.26 15.58 5.44
C ALA A 22 -3.20 14.14 4.92
N VAL A 23 -4.19 13.79 4.11
CA VAL A 23 -4.23 12.55 3.33
C VAL A 23 -4.30 12.95 1.87
N ILE A 24 -3.34 12.52 1.07
CA ILE A 24 -3.23 12.82 -0.36
C ILE A 24 -3.47 11.51 -1.11
N ALA A 25 -4.69 11.31 -1.61
CA ALA A 25 -5.00 10.17 -2.47
C ALA A 25 -4.38 10.34 -3.85
N HIS A 26 -4.07 9.23 -4.52
CA HIS A 26 -3.63 9.27 -5.91
C HIS A 26 -4.70 9.97 -6.79
N PRO A 27 -4.34 10.92 -7.68
CA PRO A 27 -5.31 11.71 -8.44
C PRO A 27 -6.19 10.88 -9.37
N GLU A 28 -5.69 9.74 -9.85
CA GLU A 28 -6.43 8.83 -10.73
C GLU A 28 -7.32 7.83 -9.97
N TYR A 29 -7.37 7.88 -8.63
CA TYR A 29 -8.23 7.00 -7.85
C TYR A 29 -9.70 7.41 -7.98
N SER A 30 -10.53 6.50 -8.51
CA SER A 30 -11.96 6.73 -8.77
C SER A 30 -12.89 5.81 -7.96
N GLY A 31 -12.36 5.08 -6.98
CA GLY A 31 -13.13 4.12 -6.18
C GLY A 31 -13.11 2.71 -6.76
N GLY A 32 -11.96 2.03 -6.61
CA GLY A 32 -11.73 0.67 -7.10
C GLY A 32 -10.39 0.12 -6.59
N ARG A 33 -9.77 -0.77 -7.36
CA ARG A 33 -8.42 -1.31 -7.09
C ARG A 33 -7.33 -0.42 -7.69
N ASP A 34 -7.60 0.17 -8.85
CA ASP A 34 -6.66 1.04 -9.54
C ASP A 34 -6.31 2.25 -8.68
N PHE A 35 -5.00 2.47 -8.50
CA PHE A 35 -4.45 3.58 -7.72
C PHE A 35 -5.02 3.73 -6.32
N ASN A 36 -5.47 2.64 -5.68
CA ASN A 36 -6.00 2.63 -4.33
C ASN A 36 -4.87 2.79 -3.29
N VAL A 37 -4.25 3.96 -3.26
CA VAL A 37 -3.15 4.36 -2.39
C VAL A 37 -3.30 5.83 -2.01
N ALA A 38 -2.82 6.16 -0.81
CA ALA A 38 -2.75 7.54 -0.34
C ALA A 38 -1.44 7.77 0.45
N LEU A 39 -0.90 8.98 0.36
CA LEU A 39 0.17 9.47 1.21
C LEU A 39 -0.43 10.15 2.44
N VAL A 40 0.14 9.88 3.60
CA VAL A 40 -0.32 10.44 4.88
C VAL A 40 0.77 11.33 5.45
N LEU A 41 0.48 12.62 5.58
CA LEU A 41 1.39 13.62 6.14
C LEU A 41 1.18 13.72 7.66
N MET A 42 2.25 13.53 8.43
CA MET A 42 2.25 13.55 9.90
C MET A 42 3.47 14.31 10.44
N PRO A 43 3.31 15.20 11.43
CA PRO A 43 4.40 15.90 12.10
C PRO A 43 4.79 15.20 13.43
N PRO A 44 6.04 15.38 13.91
CA PRO A 44 7.20 15.84 13.13
C PRO A 44 7.63 14.76 12.13
N ALA A 45 8.35 15.15 11.07
CA ALA A 45 8.94 14.23 10.10
C ALA A 45 10.10 13.44 10.74
N THR A 46 9.80 12.62 11.73
CA THR A 46 10.76 11.77 12.42
C THR A 46 10.32 10.32 12.22
N GLU A 47 10.90 9.67 11.20
CA GLU A 47 10.94 8.22 10.92
C GLU A 47 10.54 7.86 9.47
N PRO A 48 10.93 6.66 9.02
CA PRO A 48 12.15 6.32 8.28
C PRO A 48 12.01 6.65 6.78
N ILE A 49 13.12 6.70 6.05
CA ILE A 49 13.10 6.61 4.58
C ILE A 49 12.70 5.18 4.23
N TRP A 50 11.52 5.01 3.66
CA TRP A 50 11.11 3.71 3.11
C TRP A 50 11.61 3.66 1.69
N CYS A 51 12.58 2.77 1.44
CA CYS A 51 13.07 2.53 0.08
C CYS A 51 11.96 1.83 -0.70
N LEU A 52 11.42 2.51 -1.71
CA LEU A 52 10.44 1.95 -2.63
C LEU A 52 11.13 1.06 -3.65
N ALA A 53 10.50 -0.03 -4.05
CA ALA A 53 10.99 -0.86 -5.14
C ALA A 53 10.87 -0.08 -6.46
N THR A 54 11.96 0.04 -7.20
CA THR A 54 11.97 0.66 -8.54
C THR A 54 11.64 -0.32 -9.66
N GLU A 55 11.65 -1.62 -9.34
CA GLU A 55 11.40 -2.72 -10.27
C GLU A 55 10.52 -3.79 -9.60
N PRO A 56 9.73 -4.55 -10.37
CA PRO A 56 8.96 -5.69 -9.84
C PRO A 56 9.88 -6.76 -9.22
N SER A 57 9.37 -7.47 -8.21
CA SER A 57 10.07 -8.58 -7.55
C SER A 57 9.28 -9.87 -7.67
N SER A 58 9.96 -10.97 -7.98
CA SER A 58 9.39 -12.33 -7.95
C SER A 58 9.29 -12.91 -6.53
N LYS A 59 9.96 -12.29 -5.54
CA LYS A 59 9.90 -12.70 -4.14
C LYS A 59 9.31 -11.56 -3.31
N LEU A 60 8.14 -11.84 -2.74
CA LEU A 60 7.39 -10.89 -1.91
C LEU A 60 7.33 -11.40 -0.48
N TYR A 61 7.35 -10.46 0.47
CA TYR A 61 7.39 -10.74 1.90
C TYR A 61 6.35 -9.90 2.64
N PHE A 62 5.61 -10.53 3.55
CA PHE A 62 4.65 -9.88 4.44
C PHE A 62 4.94 -10.31 5.88
N GLU A 63 5.07 -9.36 6.80
CA GLU A 63 5.42 -9.62 8.22
C GLU A 63 6.63 -10.58 8.39
N GLY A 64 7.63 -10.44 7.51
CA GLY A 64 8.85 -11.25 7.52
C GLY A 64 8.70 -12.67 6.95
N ARG A 65 7.50 -13.07 6.50
CA ARG A 65 7.25 -14.34 5.83
C ARG A 65 7.22 -14.14 4.32
N GLN A 66 7.91 -15.01 3.59
CA GLN A 66 7.80 -15.02 2.14
C GLN A 66 6.37 -15.42 1.76
N LEU A 67 5.72 -14.59 0.95
CA LEU A 67 4.46 -14.95 0.32
C LEU A 67 4.76 -16.04 -0.70
N LYS A 68 4.25 -17.25 -0.44
CA LYS A 68 4.25 -18.30 -1.45
C LYS A 68 3.05 -18.05 -2.35
N LEU A 69 3.35 -17.42 -3.48
CA LEU A 69 2.37 -17.16 -4.54
C LEU A 69 2.18 -18.48 -5.28
N SER A 70 1.01 -19.09 -5.16
CA SER A 70 0.68 -20.30 -5.94
C SER A 70 0.46 -19.94 -7.41
N ALA A 71 -0.17 -18.79 -7.65
CA ALA A 71 -0.35 -18.20 -8.97
C ALA A 71 -0.52 -16.67 -8.85
N VAL A 72 -0.08 -15.96 -9.88
CA VAL A 72 -0.57 -14.60 -10.16
C VAL A 72 -1.88 -14.78 -10.93
N SER A 73 -3.01 -14.52 -10.28
CA SER A 73 -4.34 -14.70 -10.88
C SER A 73 -4.66 -13.59 -11.87
N ALA A 74 -4.17 -12.37 -11.60
CA ALA A 74 -4.27 -11.22 -12.49
C ALA A 74 -3.18 -10.17 -12.23
N GLU A 75 -2.72 -9.53 -13.30
CA GLU A 75 -1.78 -8.41 -13.25
C GLU A 75 -2.33 -7.22 -14.04
N ARG A 76 -2.30 -6.04 -13.40
CA ARG A 76 -2.50 -4.75 -14.04
C ARG A 76 -1.28 -3.90 -13.79
N SER A 77 -1.14 -2.81 -14.55
CA SER A 77 -0.05 -1.85 -14.31
C SER A 77 -0.04 -1.34 -12.88
N THR A 78 -1.22 -1.11 -12.28
CA THR A 78 -1.45 -0.44 -10.99
C THR A 78 -1.56 -1.36 -9.79
N TRP A 79 -1.84 -2.66 -9.99
CA TRP A 79 -2.03 -3.64 -8.92
C TRP A 79 -1.72 -5.05 -9.39
N LEU A 80 -1.38 -5.91 -8.43
CA LEU A 80 -1.15 -7.34 -8.62
C LEU A 80 -2.11 -8.13 -7.74
N GLU A 81 -2.73 -9.16 -8.30
CA GLU A 81 -3.59 -10.11 -7.59
C GLU A 81 -2.93 -11.49 -7.59
N PHE A 82 -2.96 -12.13 -6.43
CA PHE A 82 -2.33 -13.42 -6.23
C PHE A 82 -3.05 -14.26 -5.19
N ASP A 83 -2.96 -15.57 -5.41
CA ASP A 83 -3.43 -16.57 -4.49
C ASP A 83 -2.36 -16.85 -3.42
N LEU A 84 -2.79 -17.01 -2.18
CA LEU A 84 -1.93 -17.42 -1.09
C LEU A 84 -2.14 -18.89 -0.75
N ASP A 85 -1.04 -19.62 -0.57
CA ASP A 85 -1.06 -21.00 -0.07
C ASP A 85 -1.64 -21.14 1.35
N ALA A 86 -1.69 -20.04 2.11
CA ALA A 86 -2.19 -20.02 3.48
C ALA A 86 -2.91 -18.71 3.78
N PHE A 87 -3.96 -18.78 4.60
CA PHE A 87 -4.63 -17.59 5.10
C PHE A 87 -3.67 -16.73 5.93
N ILE A 88 -3.50 -15.48 5.53
CA ILE A 88 -2.76 -14.47 6.29
C ILE A 88 -3.79 -13.44 6.76
N PRO A 89 -3.94 -13.23 8.09
CA PRO A 89 -4.74 -12.12 8.61
C PRO A 89 -4.00 -10.81 8.28
N SER A 90 -4.29 -10.27 7.12
CA SER A 90 -3.71 -9.02 6.61
C SER A 90 -4.64 -7.84 6.94
N LYS A 91 -4.04 -6.66 7.02
CA LYS A 91 -4.77 -5.40 7.21
C LYS A 91 -4.68 -4.60 5.90
N ARG A 92 -5.74 -3.88 5.53
CA ARG A 92 -5.69 -2.93 4.42
C ARG A 92 -4.57 -1.92 4.69
N GLY A 93 -3.77 -1.61 3.66
CA GLY A 93 -2.62 -0.72 3.75
C GLY A 93 -1.39 -1.36 4.40
N ALA A 94 -1.44 -2.64 4.74
CA ALA A 94 -0.26 -3.34 5.25
C ALA A 94 0.76 -3.57 4.12
N VAL A 95 2.03 -3.61 4.49
CA VAL A 95 3.12 -3.39 3.55
C VAL A 95 3.68 -4.72 3.09
N VAL A 96 3.90 -4.82 1.78
CA VAL A 96 4.60 -5.93 1.15
C VAL A 96 6.01 -5.48 0.77
N TYR A 97 6.99 -6.31 1.09
CA TYR A 97 8.40 -6.06 0.83
C TYR A 97 8.96 -6.99 -0.24
N THR A 98 10.01 -6.56 -0.93
CA THR A 98 10.88 -7.43 -1.73
C THR A 98 11.83 -8.21 -0.81
N ASP A 99 12.57 -9.16 -1.38
CA ASP A 99 13.67 -9.86 -0.69
C ASP A 99 14.78 -8.90 -0.21
N ARG A 100 14.94 -7.76 -0.89
CA ARG A 100 15.86 -6.67 -0.52
C ARG A 100 15.28 -5.68 0.50
N ARG A 101 14.07 -5.95 1.03
CA ARG A 101 13.35 -5.08 1.98
C ARG A 101 12.95 -3.72 1.42
N TYR A 102 12.71 -3.64 0.12
CA TYR A 102 12.07 -2.47 -0.48
C TYR A 102 10.55 -2.63 -0.43
N LEU A 103 9.81 -1.55 -0.22
CA LEU A 103 8.35 -1.59 -0.31
C LEU A 103 7.99 -1.94 -1.76
N ALA A 104 7.36 -3.10 -1.97
CA ALA A 104 6.90 -3.57 -3.27
C ALA A 104 5.45 -3.16 -3.55
N GLY A 105 4.65 -3.02 -2.49
CA GLY A 105 3.23 -2.73 -2.60
C GLY A 105 2.55 -2.58 -1.24
N LEU A 106 1.26 -2.23 -1.30
CA LEU A 106 0.38 -2.15 -0.14
C LEU A 106 -0.82 -3.07 -0.36
N MET A 107 -1.18 -3.86 0.64
CA MET A 107 -2.32 -4.77 0.57
C MET A 107 -3.64 -3.99 0.46
N HIS A 108 -4.43 -4.25 -0.57
CA HIS A 108 -5.81 -3.77 -0.73
C HIS A 108 -6.73 -4.86 -0.18
N TYR A 109 -7.54 -4.62 0.85
CA TYR A 109 -8.50 -5.65 1.31
C TYR A 109 -9.93 -5.14 1.49
N PRO A 110 -10.94 -5.91 1.03
CA PRO A 110 -12.12 -6.34 1.80
C PRO A 110 -12.49 -7.85 1.57
N PRO A 111 -13.54 -8.45 2.21
CA PRO A 111 -13.48 -9.84 2.70
C PRO A 111 -13.78 -10.94 1.66
N TYR A 112 -13.17 -12.11 1.86
CA TYR A 112 -13.42 -13.43 1.22
C TYR A 112 -12.90 -13.67 -0.22
N GLU A 113 -11.97 -12.87 -0.73
CA GLU A 113 -11.40 -13.01 -2.09
C GLU A 113 -9.87 -12.93 -2.11
N ASP A 114 -9.29 -13.16 -3.29
CA ASP A 114 -7.85 -13.19 -3.62
C ASP A 114 -7.10 -11.95 -3.14
N VAL A 115 -5.79 -12.10 -2.91
CA VAL A 115 -4.99 -11.06 -2.29
C VAL A 115 -4.52 -10.08 -3.34
N VAL A 116 -4.94 -8.82 -3.20
CA VAL A 116 -4.55 -7.73 -4.10
C VAL A 116 -3.57 -6.80 -3.40
N MET A 117 -2.54 -6.35 -4.10
CA MET A 117 -1.66 -5.27 -3.66
C MET A 117 -1.50 -4.18 -4.71
N THR A 118 -1.26 -2.94 -4.29
CA THR A 118 -0.76 -1.88 -5.19
C THR A 118 0.55 -2.35 -5.81
N ASN A 119 0.76 -2.10 -7.09
CA ASN A 119 2.09 -2.12 -7.67
C ASN A 119 2.78 -0.79 -7.40
N VAL A 120 3.80 -0.77 -6.52
CA VAL A 120 4.45 0.50 -6.15
C VAL A 120 5.11 1.19 -7.34
N THR A 121 5.62 0.43 -8.30
CA THR A 121 6.38 0.99 -9.43
C THR A 121 5.50 1.90 -10.29
N ALA A 122 4.19 1.64 -10.34
CA ALA A 122 3.22 2.43 -11.08
C ALA A 122 2.86 3.76 -10.41
N VAL A 123 3.21 3.95 -9.14
CA VAL A 123 2.92 5.17 -8.39
C VAL A 123 4.17 5.94 -7.99
N LEU A 124 5.37 5.49 -8.40
CA LEU A 124 6.64 6.14 -8.08
C LEU A 124 6.68 7.60 -8.53
N GLY A 125 6.35 7.87 -9.81
CA GLY A 125 6.40 9.24 -10.34
C GLY A 125 5.45 10.20 -9.61
N TRP A 126 4.29 9.70 -9.16
CA TRP A 126 3.37 10.47 -8.34
C TRP A 126 3.93 10.72 -6.94
N ILE A 127 4.45 9.67 -6.26
CA ILE A 127 5.06 9.83 -4.94
C ILE A 127 6.22 10.81 -5.00
N GLU A 128 7.08 10.71 -6.02
CA GLU A 128 8.19 11.63 -6.23
C GLU A 128 7.71 13.07 -6.36
N SER A 129 6.64 13.33 -7.14
CA SER A 129 6.08 14.69 -7.31
C SER A 129 5.45 15.32 -6.06
N VAL A 130 5.15 14.52 -5.05
CA VAL A 130 4.55 14.99 -3.78
C VAL A 130 5.62 15.17 -2.70
N VAL A 131 6.66 14.33 -2.72
CA VAL A 131 7.71 14.30 -1.70
C VAL A 131 8.89 15.20 -2.04
N TRP A 132 9.19 15.42 -3.33
CA TRP A 132 10.29 16.25 -3.84
C TRP A 132 9.75 17.53 -4.50
#